data_AF-A0A522G8I7-F1
#
_entry.id   AF-A0A522G8I7-F1
#
_cell.length_a   1.000
_cell.length_b   1.000
_cell.length_c   1.000
_cell.angle_alpha   90.00
_cell.angle_beta   90.00
_cell.angle_gamma   90.00
#
_symmetry.space_group_name_H-M   'P 1'
#
loop_
_entity.id
_entity.type
_entity.pdbx_description
1 polymer ?
#
loop_
_entity_poly.entity_id
_entity_poly.type
_entity_poly.pdbx_seq_one_letter_code
_entity_poly.pdbx_strand_id
1 'polypeptide(L)'
;MRIPALLVLLAAAVANSACAQTRVPLTDAALRAYAASPVDKAATMGQTVSLGTHAGTPVVVEFPCADVCPQYTVRIIHYQLAPGTDCAAVGGVEKKVLVPVAITVLPRTFCVPKVLADGGYETR
;
A
#
# COMPACT_ATOMS: atom_id res chain seq x y z
N MET A 1 -54.32 -17.76 -20.81
CA MET A 1 -55.20 -16.58 -20.61
C MET A 1 -55.38 -16.38 -19.11
N ARG A 2 -54.99 -15.20 -18.62
CA ARG A 2 -55.24 -14.60 -17.29
C ARG A 2 -54.37 -15.01 -16.09
N ILE A 3 -53.37 -14.14 -15.89
CA ILE A 3 -52.65 -13.84 -14.66
C ILE A 3 -53.60 -13.11 -13.69
N PRO A 4 -53.69 -13.47 -12.41
CA PRO A 4 -54.01 -12.53 -11.34
C PRO A 4 -52.76 -12.33 -10.47
N ALA A 5 -52.10 -11.17 -10.50
CA ALA A 5 -52.53 -9.89 -9.94
C ALA A 5 -52.51 -9.87 -8.39
N LEU A 6 -51.58 -9.04 -7.90
CA LEU A 6 -51.50 -8.38 -6.60
C LEU A 6 -51.13 -9.21 -5.36
N LEU A 7 -49.87 -9.04 -4.95
CA LEU A 7 -49.53 -8.79 -3.55
C LEU A 7 -48.44 -7.71 -3.51
N VAL A 8 -48.91 -6.47 -3.32
CA VAL A 8 -48.11 -5.28 -3.01
C VAL A 8 -47.79 -5.35 -1.52
N LEU A 9 -46.51 -5.52 -1.16
CA LEU A 9 -46.06 -5.45 0.22
C LEU A 9 -44.72 -4.69 0.32
N LEU A 10 -44.84 -3.49 0.89
CA LEU A 10 -43.92 -2.81 1.82
C LEU A 10 -42.42 -2.63 1.48
N ALA A 11 -42.11 -1.38 1.15
CA ALA A 11 -41.06 -0.53 1.72
C ALA A 11 -39.94 -1.18 2.56
N ALA A 12 -38.70 -1.02 2.10
CA ALA A 12 -37.55 -0.71 2.95
C ALA A 12 -36.60 0.20 2.16
N ALA A 13 -36.68 1.50 2.43
CA ALA A 13 -35.66 2.47 2.00
C ALA A 13 -34.36 2.12 2.73
N VAL A 14 -33.47 1.38 2.09
CA VAL A 14 -32.10 1.21 2.56
C VAL A 14 -31.38 2.53 2.35
N ALA A 15 -31.28 3.32 3.41
CA ALA A 15 -30.44 4.49 3.46
C ALA A 15 -28.98 4.04 3.21
N ASN A 16 -28.49 4.29 1.99
CA ASN A 16 -27.07 4.18 1.65
C ASN A 16 -26.29 5.21 2.48
N SER A 17 -25.99 4.87 3.73
CA SER A 17 -24.98 5.55 4.53
C SER A 17 -23.62 5.13 4.00
N ALA A 18 -23.27 5.60 2.81
CA ALA A 18 -21.88 5.67 2.39
C ALA A 18 -21.24 6.77 3.25
N CYS A 19 -20.89 6.42 4.49
CA CYS A 19 -19.90 7.18 5.22
C CYS A 19 -18.67 7.25 4.32
N ALA A 20 -18.48 8.41 3.68
CA ALA A 20 -17.21 8.78 3.12
C ALA A 20 -16.26 8.88 4.32
N GLN A 21 -15.68 7.73 4.70
CA GLN A 21 -14.65 7.66 5.72
C GLN A 21 -13.56 8.62 5.26
N THR A 22 -13.48 9.78 5.89
CA THR A 22 -12.46 10.78 5.59
C THR A 22 -11.14 10.14 6.03
N ARG A 23 -10.46 9.45 5.12
CA ARG A 23 -9.17 8.84 5.41
C ARG A 23 -8.22 10.00 5.67
N VAL A 24 -7.90 10.20 6.95
CA VAL A 24 -6.92 11.21 7.36
C VAL A 24 -5.62 10.92 6.58
N PRO A 25 -5.06 11.92 5.87
CA PRO A 25 -3.81 11.74 5.17
C PRO A 25 -2.70 11.26 6.12
N LEU A 26 -1.84 10.38 5.62
CA LEU A 26 -0.63 9.97 6.31
C LEU A 26 0.29 11.17 6.50
N THR A 27 0.75 11.33 7.74
CA THR A 27 1.76 12.33 8.10
C THR A 27 3.16 11.73 8.00
N ASP A 28 4.17 12.58 7.86
CA ASP A 28 5.58 12.22 7.99
C ASP A 28 5.88 11.38 9.25
N ALA A 29 5.29 11.76 10.38
CA ALA A 29 5.45 11.04 11.64
C ALA A 29 4.82 9.65 11.60
N ALA A 30 3.64 9.51 11.00
CA ALA A 30 2.98 8.22 10.83
C ALA A 30 3.78 7.30 9.89
N LEU A 31 4.34 7.84 8.80
CA LEU A 31 5.21 7.07 7.91
C LEU A 31 6.48 6.59 8.62
N ARG A 32 7.15 7.47 9.38
CA ARG A 32 8.34 7.07 10.16
C ARG A 32 8.01 6.05 11.25
N ALA A 33 6.88 6.21 11.93
CA ALA A 33 6.44 5.25 12.94
C ALA A 33 6.14 3.88 12.32
N TYR A 34 5.49 3.84 11.15
CA TYR A 34 5.25 2.60 10.41
C TYR A 34 6.56 1.96 9.92
N ALA A 35 7.49 2.77 9.41
CA ALA A 35 8.82 2.32 9.01
C ALA A 35 9.65 1.74 10.16
N ALA A 36 9.46 2.24 11.38
CA ALA A 36 10.17 1.75 12.57
C ALA A 36 9.48 0.55 13.25
N SER A 37 8.25 0.20 12.85
CA SER A 37 7.52 -0.88 13.51
C SER A 37 8.16 -2.25 13.24
N PRO A 38 8.08 -3.19 14.18
CA PRO A 38 8.44 -4.58 13.92
C PRO A 38 7.56 -5.18 12.82
N VAL A 39 8.14 -6.06 11.99
CA VAL A 39 7.42 -6.80 10.94
C VAL A 39 7.45 -8.28 11.26
N ASP A 40 6.28 -8.91 11.30
CA ASP A 40 6.18 -10.36 11.22
C ASP A 40 6.29 -10.80 9.75
N LYS A 41 7.51 -11.12 9.33
CA LYS A 41 7.78 -11.49 7.94
C LYS A 41 7.03 -12.74 7.49
N ALA A 42 6.80 -13.70 8.39
CA ALA A 42 6.10 -14.93 8.05
C ALA A 42 4.62 -14.63 7.73
N ALA A 43 4.03 -13.67 8.44
CA ALA A 43 2.66 -13.23 8.21
C ALA A 43 2.50 -12.30 7.00
N THR A 44 3.53 -11.51 6.65
CA THR A 44 3.42 -10.47 5.61
C THR A 44 4.09 -10.79 4.29
N MET A 45 4.93 -11.82 4.20
CA MET A 45 5.63 -12.18 2.96
C MET A 45 4.66 -12.35 1.77
N GLY A 46 5.05 -11.80 0.63
CA GLY A 46 4.27 -11.81 -0.62
C GLY A 46 3.16 -10.76 -0.70
N GLN A 47 3.00 -9.91 0.30
CA GLN A 47 1.90 -8.93 0.35
C GLN A 47 2.31 -7.55 -0.16
N THR A 48 1.34 -6.84 -0.75
CA THR A 48 1.39 -5.40 -0.97
C THR A 48 0.21 -4.77 -0.26
N VAL A 49 0.46 -3.82 0.65
CA VAL A 49 -0.58 -3.19 1.47
C VAL A 49 -0.60 -1.69 1.22
N SER A 50 -1.78 -1.12 1.00
CA SER A 50 -1.95 0.34 0.92
C SER A 50 -1.94 0.95 2.31
N LEU A 51 -1.05 1.92 2.55
CA LEU A 51 -0.96 2.64 3.81
C LEU A 51 -1.90 3.86 3.86
N GLY A 52 -2.37 4.32 2.70
CA GLY A 52 -3.15 5.53 2.55
C GLY A 52 -2.45 6.53 1.63
N THR A 53 -2.63 7.81 1.88
CA THR A 53 -2.14 8.90 1.02
C THR A 53 -1.25 9.82 1.83
N HIS A 54 -0.04 10.10 1.34
CA HIS A 54 0.90 11.05 1.94
C HIS A 54 1.19 12.15 0.91
N ALA A 55 1.07 13.42 1.30
CA ALA A 55 1.20 14.57 0.39
C ALA A 55 0.34 14.47 -0.90
N GLY A 56 -0.85 13.84 -0.80
CA GLY A 56 -1.73 13.63 -1.96
C GLY A 56 -1.38 12.42 -2.85
N THR A 57 -0.29 11.72 -2.57
CA THR A 57 0.16 10.54 -3.33
C THR A 57 -0.08 9.24 -2.57
N PRO A 58 -0.65 8.20 -3.19
CA PRO A 58 -0.83 6.91 -2.54
C PRO A 58 0.51 6.30 -2.12
N VAL A 59 0.57 5.80 -0.88
CA VAL A 59 1.72 5.07 -0.34
C VAL A 59 1.34 3.62 -0.18
N VAL A 60 2.23 2.73 -0.62
CA VAL A 60 2.13 1.30 -0.42
C VAL A 60 3.37 0.78 0.30
N VAL A 61 3.20 -0.38 0.91
CA VAL A 61 4.30 -1.20 1.41
C VAL A 61 4.28 -2.55 0.69
N GLU A 62 5.40 -2.93 0.11
CA GLU A 62 5.62 -4.25 -0.48
C GLU A 62 6.46 -5.11 0.48
N PHE A 63 6.10 -6.39 0.59
CA PHE A 63 6.86 -7.42 1.29
C PHE A 63 7.24 -8.52 0.30
N PRO A 64 8.22 -8.30 -0.59
CA PRO A 64 8.52 -9.26 -1.65
C PRO A 64 8.91 -10.63 -1.09
N CYS A 65 8.50 -11.67 -1.81
CA CYS A 65 8.83 -13.04 -1.48
C CYS A 65 9.25 -13.82 -2.74
N ALA A 66 10.25 -14.68 -2.57
CA ALA A 66 10.81 -15.57 -3.58
C ALA A 66 11.12 -16.94 -2.93
N ASP A 67 12.14 -17.67 -3.40
CA ASP A 67 12.37 -19.08 -3.00
C ASP A 67 12.78 -19.26 -1.53
N VAL A 68 13.36 -18.22 -0.91
CA VAL A 68 13.95 -18.28 0.45
C VAL A 68 13.19 -17.38 1.44
N CYS A 69 11.87 -17.50 1.43
CA CYS A 69 11.00 -16.81 2.39
C CYS A 69 10.80 -17.58 3.69
N PRO A 70 10.58 -16.86 4.83
CA PRO A 70 10.52 -15.40 4.98
C PRO A 70 11.88 -14.70 5.16
N GLN A 71 13.00 -15.42 5.10
CA GLN A 71 14.32 -14.97 5.54
C GLN A 71 14.79 -13.72 4.79
N TYR A 72 14.60 -13.68 3.47
CA TYR A 72 14.96 -12.51 2.64
C TYR A 72 13.80 -11.55 2.36
N THR A 73 12.62 -11.75 2.96
CA THR A 73 11.54 -10.78 2.86
C THR A 73 11.99 -9.47 3.50
N VAL A 74 11.83 -8.39 2.75
CA VAL A 74 12.10 -7.01 3.17
C VAL A 74 10.80 -6.22 3.13
N ARG A 75 10.70 -5.20 3.97
CA ARG A 75 9.64 -4.20 3.88
C ARG A 75 10.10 -3.07 2.97
N ILE A 76 9.33 -2.72 1.94
CA ILE A 76 9.66 -1.62 1.01
C ILE A 76 8.49 -0.64 1.00
N ILE A 77 8.70 0.57 1.53
CA ILE A 77 7.68 1.63 1.56
C ILE A 77 7.96 2.60 0.41
N HIS A 78 6.98 2.80 -0.47
CA HIS A 78 7.13 3.70 -1.61
C HIS A 78 5.80 4.32 -2.05
N TYR A 79 5.89 5.41 -2.79
CA TYR A 79 4.74 5.95 -3.51
C TYR A 79 4.34 5.01 -4.65
N GLN A 80 3.03 4.87 -4.83
CA GLN A 80 2.44 4.27 -6.01
C GLN A 80 2.15 5.39 -7.02
N LEU A 81 3.03 5.53 -8.01
CA LEU A 81 2.93 6.56 -9.04
C LEU A 81 2.03 6.13 -10.19
N ALA A 82 1.30 7.08 -10.76
CA ALA A 82 0.66 6.86 -12.05
C ALA A 82 1.73 6.75 -13.15
N PRO A 83 1.50 5.97 -14.22
CA PRO A 83 2.45 5.85 -15.32
C PRO A 83 2.92 7.21 -15.85
N GLY A 84 4.22 7.39 -16.01
CA GLY A 84 4.83 8.64 -16.50
C GLY A 84 4.95 9.77 -15.47
N THR A 85 4.53 9.58 -14.22
CA THR A 85 4.76 10.57 -13.15
C THR A 85 6.20 10.51 -12.66
N ASP A 86 6.87 11.67 -12.59
CA ASP A 86 8.20 11.78 -12.02
C ASP A 86 8.16 11.66 -10.49
N CYS A 87 9.11 10.92 -9.92
CA CYS A 87 9.21 10.72 -8.47
C CYS A 87 9.47 12.02 -7.71
N ALA A 88 10.30 12.92 -8.26
CA ALA A 88 10.61 14.19 -7.60
C ALA A 88 9.38 15.11 -7.54
N ALA A 89 8.47 15.03 -8.52
CA ALA A 89 7.27 15.85 -8.61
C ALA A 89 6.28 15.61 -7.44
N VAL A 90 6.32 14.43 -6.83
CA VAL A 90 5.47 14.08 -5.67
C VAL A 90 6.22 14.17 -4.33
N GLY A 91 7.39 14.82 -4.32
CA GLY A 91 8.23 14.91 -3.12
C GLY A 91 8.88 13.58 -2.72
N GLY A 92 9.04 12.67 -3.68
CA GLY A 92 9.78 11.43 -3.50
C GLY A 92 11.25 11.55 -3.88
N VAL A 93 12.00 10.49 -3.62
CA VAL A 93 13.38 10.28 -4.03
C VAL A 93 13.50 8.87 -4.59
N GLU A 94 14.08 8.73 -5.78
CA GLU A 94 14.35 7.41 -6.36
C GLU A 94 15.42 6.69 -5.54
N LYS A 95 15.12 5.44 -5.15
CA LYS A 95 16.05 4.58 -4.42
C LYS A 95 16.09 3.20 -5.08
N LYS A 96 17.29 2.65 -5.19
CA LYS A 96 17.51 1.26 -5.60
C LYS A 96 17.45 0.38 -4.36
N VAL A 97 16.58 -0.62 -4.39
CA VAL A 97 16.37 -1.63 -3.34
C VAL A 97 16.69 -3.00 -3.93
N LEU A 98 17.37 -3.85 -3.16
CA LEU A 98 17.60 -5.23 -3.54
C LEU A 98 16.36 -6.07 -3.23
N VAL A 99 15.67 -6.52 -4.28
CA VAL A 99 14.45 -7.29 -4.16
C VAL A 99 14.74 -8.77 -4.44
N PRO A 100 14.30 -9.71 -3.57
CA PRO A 100 14.41 -11.13 -3.83
C PRO A 100 13.74 -11.56 -5.14
N VAL A 101 14.46 -12.35 -5.94
CA VAL A 101 14.00 -13.00 -7.16
C VAL A 101 14.62 -14.39 -7.22
N ALA A 102 13.78 -15.43 -7.21
CA ALA A 102 14.23 -16.81 -7.02
C ALA A 102 15.19 -16.95 -5.81
N ILE A 103 16.36 -17.55 -6.01
CA ILE A 103 17.42 -17.71 -5.00
C ILE A 103 18.36 -16.51 -4.84
N THR A 104 18.14 -15.40 -5.57
CA THR A 104 19.02 -14.23 -5.60
C THR A 104 18.26 -12.92 -5.31
N VAL A 105 18.95 -11.77 -5.42
CA VAL A 105 18.35 -10.44 -5.36
C VAL A 105 18.69 -9.65 -6.63
N LEU A 106 17.75 -8.83 -7.08
CA LEU A 106 17.96 -7.88 -8.18
C LEU A 106 17.64 -6.46 -7.73
N PRO A 107 18.42 -5.45 -8.16
CA PRO A 107 18.10 -4.06 -7.86
C PRO A 107 16.84 -3.63 -8.61
N ARG A 108 15.86 -3.08 -7.87
CA ARG A 108 14.68 -2.42 -8.41
C ARG A 108 14.65 -0.97 -7.92
N THR A 109 14.21 -0.06 -8.77
CA THR A 109 14.05 1.36 -8.41
C THR A 109 12.64 1.60 -7.89
N PHE A 110 12.53 2.28 -6.75
CA PHE A 110 11.26 2.69 -6.14
C PHE A 110 11.27 4.19 -5.88
N CYS A 111 10.08 4.80 -5.95
CA CYS A 111 9.89 6.19 -5.55
C CYS A 111 9.58 6.30 -4.05
N VAL A 112 10.58 6.62 -3.24
CA VAL A 112 10.48 6.61 -1.78
C VAL A 112 10.08 7.99 -1.26
N PRO A 113 9.13 8.12 -0.32
CA PRO A 113 8.85 9.39 0.34
C PRO A 113 10.14 10.00 0.92
N LYS A 114 10.46 11.27 0.60
CA LYS A 114 11.73 11.89 1.00
C LYS A 114 12.02 11.78 2.50
N VAL A 115 10.96 11.82 3.32
CA VAL A 115 11.00 11.65 4.78
C VAL A 115 11.61 10.32 5.25
N LEU A 116 11.59 9.28 4.41
CA LEU A 116 12.15 7.96 4.69
C LEU A 116 13.49 7.71 3.98
N ALA A 117 13.90 8.58 3.05
CA ALA A 117 14.99 8.33 2.10
C ALA A 117 16.37 8.10 2.75
N ASP A 118 16.53 8.46 4.03
CA ASP A 118 17.75 8.30 4.81
C ASP A 118 17.82 6.98 5.61
N GLY A 119 16.90 6.04 5.37
CA GLY A 119 17.01 4.66 5.88
C GLY A 119 15.74 4.04 6.45
N GLY A 120 14.60 4.75 6.39
CA GLY A 120 13.31 4.21 6.87
C GLY A 120 12.49 3.48 5.80
N TYR A 121 12.97 3.39 4.57
CA TYR A 121 12.15 2.90 3.44
C TYR A 121 12.32 1.42 3.13
N GLU A 122 13.46 0.83 3.51
CA GLU A 122 13.76 -0.60 3.38
C GLU A 122 14.22 -1.12 4.74
N THR A 123 13.54 -2.14 5.27
CA THR A 123 14.00 -2.84 6.48
C THR A 123 13.96 -4.35 6.27
N ARG A 124 15.05 -5.01 6.63
CA ARG A 124 15.16 -6.46 6.76
C ARG A 124 14.74 -6.91 8.14
#